data_AF-A0A529TUV3-F1
#
_entry.id   AF-A0A529TUV3-F1
#
_cell.length_a   1.000
_cell.length_b   1.000
_cell.length_c   1.000
_cell.angle_alpha   90.00
_cell.angle_beta   90.00
_cell.angle_gamma   90.00
#
_symmetry.space_group_name_H-M   'P 1'
#
loop_
_entity.id
_entity.type
_entity.pdbx_description
1 polymer ?
#
loop_
_entity_poly.entity_id
_entity_poly.type
_entity_poly.pdbx_seq_one_letter_code
_entity_poly.pdbx_strand_id
1 'polypeptide(L)'
;MLRCCAFLAALILVGFATFEAHADRRVAFVIGNSQYRNIPALKNPDTDAEDVSKTFRLAGFDVFVAKDVTKLQFEEQFRNYLAAADGAD
;
A
#
# COMPACT_ATOMS: atom_id res chain seq x y z
N MET A 1 2.42 -43.50 29.07
CA MET A 1 1.21 -42.94 28.44
C MET A 1 1.06 -41.44 28.71
N LEU A 2 1.03 -41.00 29.97
CA LEU A 2 0.87 -39.58 30.34
C LEU A 2 1.93 -38.62 29.73
N ARG A 3 3.19 -39.07 29.63
CA ARG A 3 4.30 -38.29 29.06
C ARG A 3 4.20 -38.08 27.54
N CYS A 4 3.66 -39.06 26.81
CA CYS A 4 3.41 -38.93 25.37
C CYS A 4 2.23 -37.99 25.09
N CYS A 5 1.18 -38.05 25.92
CA CYS A 5 0.04 -37.14 25.81
C CYS A 5 0.44 -35.68 26.07
N ALA A 6 1.33 -35.45 27.05
CA ALA A 6 1.86 -34.12 27.32
C ALA A 6 2.72 -33.57 26.16
N PHE A 7 3.52 -34.43 25.51
CA PHE A 7 4.31 -34.04 24.34
C PHE A 7 3.43 -33.70 23.13
N LEU A 8 2.41 -34.52 22.87
CA LEU A 8 1.43 -34.27 21.80
C LEU A 8 0.64 -32.97 22.05
N ALA A 9 0.21 -32.74 23.28
CA ALA A 9 -0.48 -31.50 23.66
C ALA A 9 0.42 -30.26 23.48
N ALA A 10 1.70 -30.35 23.85
CA ALA A 10 2.65 -29.27 23.65
C ALA A 10 2.92 -28.98 22.16
N LEU A 11 3.00 -30.02 21.32
CA LEU A 11 3.19 -29.87 19.88
C LEU A 11 1.98 -29.21 19.20
N ILE A 12 0.76 -29.58 19.62
CA ILE A 12 -0.47 -28.96 19.14
C ILE A 12 -0.52 -27.49 19.56
N LEU A 13 -0.14 -27.16 20.80
CA LEU A 13 -0.13 -25.78 21.29
C LEU A 13 0.83 -24.86 20.51
N VAL A 14 1.99 -25.38 20.11
CA VAL A 14 2.98 -24.63 19.31
C VAL A 14 2.49 -24.43 17.87
N GLY A 15 1.75 -25.38 17.30
CA GLY A 15 1.15 -25.27 15.96
C GLY A 15 0.05 -24.21 15.85
N PHE A 16 -0.63 -23.86 16.95
CA PHE A 16 -1.62 -22.77 16.97
C PHE A 16 -1.01 -21.39 17.23
N ALA A 17 0.27 -21.31 17.64
CA ALA A 17 0.94 -20.05 17.93
C ALA A 17 1.52 -19.35 16.69
N THR A 18 1.50 -20.01 15.53
CA THR A 18 1.79 -19.37 14.23
C THR A 18 0.54 -18.67 13.72
N PHE A 19 0.04 -17.70 14.47
CA PHE A 19 -0.92 -16.74 13.91
C PHE A 19 -0.21 -16.01 12.78
N GLU A 20 -0.89 -15.88 11.62
CA GLU A 20 -0.38 -15.15 10.48
C GLU A 20 0.13 -13.78 10.92
N ALA A 21 1.44 -13.57 10.85
CA ALA A 21 1.95 -12.22 10.73
C ALA A 21 1.50 -11.72 9.37
N HIS A 22 0.33 -11.07 9.31
CA HIS A 22 -0.01 -10.24 8.17
C HIS A 22 1.14 -9.25 8.03
N ALA A 23 1.92 -9.39 6.96
CA ALA A 23 2.93 -8.39 6.65
C ALA A 23 2.21 -7.04 6.56
N ASP A 24 2.70 -6.06 7.31
CA ASP A 24 2.16 -4.71 7.42
C ASP A 24 2.09 -4.09 6.01
N ARG A 25 0.91 -4.23 5.38
CA ARG A 25 0.69 -3.90 3.97
C ARG A 25 0.35 -2.43 3.93
N ARG A 26 1.30 -1.64 3.48
CA ARG A 26 1.16 -0.19 3.40
C ARG A 26 0.95 0.23 1.96
N VAL A 27 -0.03 1.08 1.71
CA VAL A 27 -0.35 1.58 0.37
C VAL A 27 -0.28 3.10 0.33
N ALA A 28 0.13 3.67 -0.80
CA ALA A 28 0.18 5.12 -0.97
C ALA A 28 -0.40 5.51 -2.33
N PHE A 29 -1.13 6.63 -2.37
CA PHE A 29 -1.58 7.24 -3.61
C PHE A 29 -0.92 8.61 -3.79
N VAL A 30 -0.10 8.74 -4.82
CA VAL A 30 0.65 9.97 -5.13
C VAL A 30 0.10 10.59 -6.41
N ILE A 31 -0.18 11.90 -6.36
CA ILE A 31 -0.78 12.63 -7.48
C ILE A 31 0.11 13.83 -7.80
N GLY A 32 0.50 13.96 -9.07
CA GLY A 32 1.25 15.10 -9.58
C GLY A 32 0.60 15.69 -10.83
N ASN A 33 -0.07 16.84 -10.69
CA ASN A 33 -0.65 17.55 -11.81
C ASN A 33 0.15 18.81 -12.13
N SER A 34 0.74 18.85 -13.31
CA SER A 34 1.52 19.96 -13.88
C SER A 34 0.79 20.65 -15.04
N GLN A 35 0.11 19.88 -15.89
CA GLN A 35 -0.48 20.32 -17.18
C GLN A 35 -1.95 20.75 -17.03
N TYR A 36 -2.21 21.78 -16.23
CA TYR A 36 -3.55 22.35 -16.09
C TYR A 36 -3.97 23.10 -17.36
N ARG A 37 -5.25 22.98 -17.76
CA ARG A 37 -5.77 23.58 -19.00
C ARG A 37 -5.81 25.11 -19.00
N ASN A 38 -6.04 25.72 -17.84
CA ASN A 38 -6.40 27.14 -17.75
C ASN A 38 -5.30 28.02 -17.11
N ILE A 39 -4.19 27.41 -16.71
CA ILE A 39 -3.06 28.11 -16.10
C ILE A 39 -1.76 27.60 -16.73
N PRO A 40 -0.66 28.38 -16.66
CA PRO A 40 0.65 27.88 -17.05
C PRO A 40 1.01 26.59 -16.31
N ALA A 41 1.77 25.72 -16.98
CA ALA A 41 2.18 24.46 -16.40
C ALA A 41 2.98 24.67 -15.12
N LEU A 42 2.65 23.90 -14.09
CA LEU A 42 3.40 23.92 -12.84
C LEU A 42 4.72 23.18 -13.01
N LYS A 43 5.81 23.76 -12.48
CA LYS A 43 7.16 23.29 -12.77
C LYS A 43 7.52 21.94 -12.11
N ASN A 44 7.01 21.70 -10.92
CA ASN A 44 7.52 20.67 -10.02
C ASN A 44 6.62 19.43 -9.80
N PRO A 45 5.27 19.46 -9.92
CA PRO A 45 4.44 18.33 -9.50
C PRO A 45 4.78 16.99 -10.16
N ASP A 46 5.27 16.99 -11.41
CA ASP A 46 5.72 15.78 -12.08
C ASP A 46 6.96 15.17 -11.39
N THR A 47 7.98 15.99 -11.11
CA THR A 47 9.20 15.59 -10.41
C THR A 47 8.90 15.22 -8.96
N ASP A 48 8.11 16.03 -8.26
CA ASP A 48 7.76 15.81 -6.86
C ASP A 48 6.98 14.49 -6.69
N ALA A 49 6.04 14.19 -7.59
CA ALA A 49 5.32 12.93 -7.57
C ALA A 49 6.26 11.72 -7.78
N GLU A 50 7.27 11.85 -8.63
CA GLU A 50 8.26 10.79 -8.85
C GLU A 50 9.11 10.55 -7.58
N ASP A 51 9.61 11.62 -6.95
CA ASP A 51 10.48 11.54 -5.79
C ASP A 51 9.75 11.06 -4.53
N VAL A 52 8.52 11.53 -4.32
CA VAL A 52 7.65 11.03 -3.24
C VAL A 52 7.31 9.56 -3.46
N SER A 53 7.00 9.17 -4.71
CA SER A 53 6.71 7.77 -5.03
C SER A 53 7.91 6.85 -4.79
N LYS A 54 9.12 7.27 -5.16
CA LYS A 54 10.35 6.53 -4.85
C LYS A 54 10.54 6.39 -3.34
N THR A 55 10.33 7.47 -2.60
CA THR A 55 10.46 7.46 -1.13
C THR A 55 9.49 6.47 -0.48
N PHE A 56 8.23 6.46 -0.90
CA PHE A 56 7.24 5.50 -0.40
C PHE A 56 7.59 4.05 -0.78
N ARG A 57 8.04 3.79 -2.02
CA ARG A 57 8.49 2.46 -2.43
C ARG A 57 9.67 1.98 -1.58
N LEU A 58 10.65 2.84 -1.33
CA LEU A 58 11.78 2.54 -0.44
C LEU A 58 11.33 2.27 1.00
N ALA A 59 10.29 2.95 1.46
CA ALA A 59 9.68 2.70 2.76
C ALA A 59 8.83 1.41 2.80
N GLY A 60 8.65 0.71 1.67
CA GLY A 60 7.92 -0.55 1.59
C GLY A 60 6.41 -0.40 1.35
N PHE A 61 5.99 0.69 0.71
CA PHE A 61 4.60 0.89 0.29
C PHE A 61 4.35 0.34 -1.12
N ASP A 62 3.16 -0.20 -1.36
CA ASP A 62 2.60 -0.35 -2.70
C ASP A 62 2.08 1.02 -3.18
N VAL A 63 2.76 1.61 -4.17
CA VAL A 63 2.50 3.00 -4.59
C VAL A 63 1.72 3.08 -5.89
N PHE A 64 0.55 3.69 -5.82
CA PHE A 64 -0.28 4.11 -6.95
C PHE A 64 0.11 5.53 -7.33
N VAL A 65 0.38 5.80 -8.60
CA VAL A 65 0.81 7.12 -9.07
C VAL A 65 -0.09 7.60 -10.20
N ALA A 66 -0.61 8.81 -10.06
CA ALA A 66 -1.41 9.50 -11.06
C ALA A 66 -0.73 10.81 -11.46
N LYS A 67 -0.53 11.05 -12.75
CA LYS A 67 0.06 12.29 -13.26
C LYS A 67 -0.84 12.92 -14.30
N ASP A 68 -1.01 14.24 -14.22
CA ASP A 68 -1.80 15.05 -15.16
C ASP A 68 -3.20 14.48 -15.47
N VAL A 69 -3.89 14.04 -14.41
CA VAL A 69 -5.21 13.40 -14.52
C VAL A 69 -6.34 14.41 -14.47
N THR A 70 -7.36 14.18 -15.29
CA THR A 70 -8.67 14.83 -15.14
C THR A 70 -9.39 14.33 -13.89
N LYS A 71 -10.45 15.02 -13.46
CA LYS A 71 -11.30 14.57 -12.34
C LYS A 71 -11.82 13.14 -12.54
N LEU A 72 -12.30 12.79 -13.74
CA LEU A 72 -12.84 11.46 -14.03
C LEU A 72 -11.75 10.38 -13.90
N GLN A 73 -10.57 10.62 -14.47
CA GLN A 73 -9.43 9.72 -14.36
C GLN A 73 -8.93 9.58 -12.92
N PHE A 74 -8.92 10.69 -12.15
CA PHE A 74 -8.62 10.65 -10.73
C PHE A 74 -9.62 9.74 -9.99
N GLU A 75 -10.93 9.91 -10.20
CA GLU A 75 -11.95 9.09 -9.54
C GLU A 75 -11.82 7.60 -9.89
N GLU A 76 -11.45 7.27 -11.13
CA GLU A 76 -11.16 5.90 -11.56
C GLU A 76 -9.96 5.30 -10.84
N GLN A 77 -8.83 6.01 -10.83
CA GLN A 77 -7.63 5.52 -10.16
C GLN A 77 -7.78 5.48 -8.64
N PHE A 78 -8.51 6.44 -8.07
CA PHE A 78 -8.80 6.50 -6.65
C PHE A 78 -9.63 5.30 -6.20
N ARG A 79 -10.57 4.81 -7.01
CA ARG A 79 -11.31 3.56 -6.71
C ARG A 79 -10.38 2.35 -6.64
N ASN A 80 -9.42 2.23 -7.56
CA ASN A 80 -8.44 1.14 -7.53
C ASN A 80 -7.55 1.21 -6.30
N TYR A 81 -7.12 2.42 -5.93
CA TYR A 81 -6.40 2.65 -4.68
C TYR A 81 -7.23 2.28 -3.45
N LEU A 82 -8.51 2.69 -3.37
CA LEU A 82 -9.39 2.36 -2.25
C LEU A 82 -9.56 0.85 -2.06
N ALA A 83 -9.66 0.10 -3.16
CA ALA A 83 -9.70 -1.36 -3.10
C ALA A 83 -8.40 -1.97 -2.58
N ALA A 84 -7.25 -1.34 -2.83
CA ALA A 84 -5.96 -1.78 -2.30
C ALA A 84 -5.74 -1.34 -0.84
N ALA A 85 -6.31 -0.21 -0.44
CA ALA A 85 -6.26 0.33 0.92
C ALA A 85 -7.17 -0.43 1.89
N ASP A 86 -8.18 -1.14 1.39
CA ASP A 86 -9.00 -2.03 2.22
C ASP A 86 -8.13 -3.16 2.81
N GLY A 87 -8.03 -3.21 4.14
CA GLY A 87 -7.15 -4.13 4.87
C GLY A 87 -5.65 -3.78 4.82
N ALA A 88 -5.28 -2.59 4.37
CA ALA A 88 -3.95 -2.03 4.56
C ALA A 88 -3.84 -1.35 5.94
N ASP A 89 -2.63 -1.33 6.49
CA ASP A 89 -2.31 -0.71 7.79
C ASP A 89 -2.18 0.82 7.71
#